data_AF-A0A0B1T4U1-F1
#
_entry.id   AF-A0A0B1T4U1-F1
#
_cell.length_a   1.000
_cell.length_b   1.000
_cell.length_c   1.000
_cell.angle_alpha   90.00
_cell.angle_beta   90.00
_cell.angle_gamma   90.00
#
_symmetry.space_group_name_H-M   'P 1'
#
loop_
_entity.id
_entity.type
_entity.pdbx_description
1 polymer ?
#
loop_
_entity_poly.entity_id
_entity_poly.type
_entity_poly.pdbx_seq_one_letter_code
_entity_poly.pdbx_strand_id
1 'polypeptide(L)'
;MLHTYSHWLYSILFSFCYRYYVISHPPPKVRTITIIILIIYIPSFVQFMIQNAAHEPEEAIRARVVQIFDYDISNECVTGHLNIIANWRILYAILHMSLPFIPVYTTILILRTSILKALQGAQAMSEKSRRLHSQLLKALTYQAFIPLFFSLALITYFLGQFSIINHPVLEYSSYIIVGFIPVLSPLTSFYFIRPYREWVDKNLIRSLSTAKTFPTSVMASSEVSQHF
;
A
#
# COMPACT_ATOMS: atom_id res chain seq x y z
N MET A 1 10.83 -3.79 4.08
CA MET A 1 9.39 -3.50 3.88
C MET A 1 8.95 -2.13 4.38
N LEU A 2 9.51 -1.57 5.47
CA LEU A 2 9.01 -0.27 5.95
C LEU A 2 9.14 0.83 4.88
N HIS A 3 10.31 1.04 4.29
CA HIS A 3 10.54 2.13 3.33
C HIS A 3 9.50 2.26 2.20
N THR A 4 8.91 1.14 1.75
CA THR A 4 7.92 1.15 0.67
C THR A 4 6.63 1.85 1.08
N TYR A 5 6.26 1.83 2.37
CA TYR A 5 5.09 2.54 2.89
C TYR A 5 5.32 4.04 2.95
N SER A 6 6.48 4.49 3.42
CA SER A 6 6.85 5.92 3.38
C SER A 6 6.87 6.42 1.95
N HIS A 7 7.48 5.65 1.04
CA HIS A 7 7.52 6.01 -0.38
C HIS A 7 6.11 6.10 -0.96
N TRP A 8 5.28 5.07 -0.72
CA TRP A 8 3.89 5.03 -1.17
C TRP A 8 3.09 6.25 -0.68
N LEU A 9 3.25 6.66 0.59
CA LEU A 9 2.59 7.84 1.16
C LEU A 9 3.01 9.15 0.47
N TYR A 10 4.29 9.31 0.15
CA TYR A 10 4.74 10.49 -0.58
C TYR A 10 4.33 10.46 -2.07
N SER A 11 4.32 9.27 -2.69
CA SER A 11 3.85 9.10 -4.07
C SER A 11 2.37 9.45 -4.23
N ILE A 12 1.52 9.05 -3.27
CA ILE A 12 0.10 9.40 -3.31
C ILE A 12 -0.10 10.91 -3.13
N LEU A 13 0.62 11.56 -2.20
CA LEU A 13 0.57 13.01 -2.05
C LEU A 13 0.95 13.73 -3.35
N PHE A 14 2.06 13.33 -3.97
CA PHE A 14 2.50 13.92 -5.23
C PHE A 14 1.47 13.72 -6.35
N SER A 15 0.82 12.56 -6.43
CA SER A 15 -0.27 12.30 -7.37
C SER A 15 -1.43 13.31 -7.22
N PHE A 16 -1.81 13.66 -5.98
CA PHE A 16 -2.81 14.70 -5.73
C PHE A 16 -2.30 16.09 -6.12
N CYS A 17 -1.07 16.46 -5.75
CA CYS A 17 -0.46 17.73 -6.12
C CYS A 17 -0.39 17.92 -7.64
N TYR A 18 0.09 16.92 -8.36
CA TYR A 18 0.20 16.91 -9.81
C TYR A 18 -1.16 17.13 -10.48
N ARG A 19 -2.21 16.45 -10.00
CA ARG A 19 -3.54 16.59 -10.58
C ARG A 19 -4.15 17.95 -10.31
N TYR A 20 -3.98 18.47 -9.10
CA TYR A 20 -4.42 19.83 -8.79
C TYR A 20 -3.73 20.85 -9.71
N TYR A 21 -2.43 20.67 -9.96
CA TYR A 21 -1.67 21.52 -10.87
C TYR A 21 -2.21 21.50 -12.31
N VAL A 22 -2.42 20.30 -12.88
CA VAL A 22 -2.85 20.13 -14.29
C VAL A 22 -4.26 20.65 -14.58
N ILE A 23 -5.09 20.86 -13.55
CA ILE A 23 -6.43 21.45 -13.74
C ILE A 23 -6.34 22.94 -14.12
N SER A 24 -5.32 23.65 -13.62
CA SER A 24 -5.15 25.08 -13.86
C SER A 24 -3.98 25.40 -14.80
N HIS A 25 -3.09 24.44 -15.06
CA HIS A 25 -1.86 24.64 -15.82
C HIS A 25 -1.67 23.53 -16.86
N PRO A 26 -0.93 23.80 -17.96
CA PRO A 26 -0.55 22.75 -18.90
C PRO A 26 0.30 21.67 -18.21
N PRO A 27 0.23 20.40 -18.66
CA PRO A 27 0.97 19.32 -18.04
C PRO A 27 2.49 19.58 -18.10
N PRO A 28 3.20 19.40 -16.98
CA PRO A 28 4.64 19.61 -16.94
C PRO A 28 5.37 18.58 -17.81
N LYS A 29 6.58 18.92 -18.26
CA LYS A 29 7.40 18.05 -19.08
C LYS A 29 7.74 16.75 -18.33
N VAL A 30 7.82 15.64 -19.06
CA VAL A 30 8.16 14.31 -18.50
C VAL A 30 9.44 14.34 -17.68
N ARG A 31 10.49 15.03 -18.16
CA ARG A 31 11.76 15.18 -17.43
C ARG A 31 11.58 15.80 -16.04
N THR A 32 10.73 16.81 -15.92
CA THR A 32 10.43 17.47 -14.64
C THR A 32 9.75 16.50 -13.68
N ILE A 33 8.76 15.74 -14.17
CA ILE A 33 8.06 14.72 -13.37
C ILE A 33 9.03 13.64 -12.91
N THR A 34 9.91 13.14 -13.80
CA THR A 34 10.92 12.14 -13.46
C THR A 34 11.88 12.63 -12.36
N ILE A 35 12.38 13.87 -12.48
CA ILE A 35 13.25 14.46 -11.46
C ILE A 35 12.53 14.55 -10.11
N ILE A 36 11.27 15.00 -10.09
CA ILE A 36 10.50 15.08 -8.85
C ILE A 36 10.29 13.70 -8.22
N ILE A 37 9.97 12.67 -9.01
CA ILE A 37 9.82 11.29 -8.52
C ILE A 37 11.13 10.79 -7.90
N LEU A 38 12.28 11.05 -8.55
CA LEU A 38 13.59 10.68 -8.02
C LEU A 38 13.88 11.39 -6.69
N ILE A 39 13.57 12.69 -6.59
CA ILE A 39 13.74 13.46 -5.36
C ILE A 39 12.87 12.89 -4.23
N ILE A 40 11.61 12.57 -4.52
CA ILE A 40 10.67 11.97 -3.56
C ILE A 40 11.13 10.59 -3.08
N TYR A 41 11.88 9.86 -3.90
CA TYR A 41 12.41 8.54 -3.53
C TYR A 41 13.57 8.61 -2.53
N ILE A 42 14.39 9.67 -2.58
CA ILE A 42 15.61 9.79 -1.77
C ILE A 42 15.37 9.55 -0.26
N PRO A 43 14.39 10.20 0.41
CA PRO A 43 14.16 9.99 1.84
C PRO A 43 13.84 8.52 2.19
N SER A 44 13.01 7.88 1.36
CA SER A 44 12.65 6.47 1.57
C SER A 44 13.84 5.53 1.35
N PHE A 45 14.70 5.84 0.37
CA PHE A 45 15.92 5.06 0.15
C PHE A 45 16.92 5.21 1.29
N VAL A 46 17.11 6.44 1.79
CA VAL A 46 17.95 6.70 2.97
C VAL A 46 17.43 5.92 4.18
N GLN A 47 16.12 5.93 4.43
CA GLN A 47 15.51 5.11 5.48
C GLN A 47 15.82 3.62 5.31
N PHE A 48 15.69 3.09 4.08
CA PHE A 48 16.03 1.70 3.80
C PHE A 48 17.48 1.39 4.18
N MET A 49 18.43 2.22 3.77
CA MET A 49 19.84 2.03 4.08
C MET A 49 20.12 2.08 5.59
N ILE A 50 19.51 3.03 6.30
CA ILE A 50 19.66 3.17 7.76
C ILE A 50 19.13 1.93 8.50
N GLN A 51 17.97 1.42 8.09
CA GLN A 51 17.35 0.22 8.69
C GLN A 51 18.16 -1.06 8.45
N ASN A 52 18.67 -1.26 7.23
CA ASN A 52 19.52 -2.43 6.94
C ASN A 52 20.82 -2.43 7.75
N ALA A 53 21.25 -1.27 8.26
CA ALA A 53 22.42 -1.16 9.11
C ALA A 53 22.10 -1.18 10.61
N ALA A 54 20.85 -1.52 11.01
CA ALA A 54 20.39 -1.53 12.40
C ALA A 54 20.36 -2.93 13.04
N HIS A 55 21.23 -3.85 12.59
CA HIS A 55 21.30 -5.20 13.11
C HIS A 55 21.80 -5.22 14.56
N GLU A 56 21.13 -6.02 15.39
CA GLU A 56 21.50 -6.30 16.78
C GLU A 56 21.84 -7.80 16.91
N PRO A 57 22.69 -8.18 17.88
CA PRO A 57 23.11 -9.57 18.04
C PRO A 57 21.92 -10.48 18.37
N GLU A 58 21.72 -11.52 17.57
CA GLU A 58 20.61 -12.47 17.68
C GLU A 58 20.53 -13.11 19.07
N GLU A 59 21.66 -13.46 19.67
CA GLU A 59 21.72 -14.07 21.00
C GLU A 59 21.07 -13.20 22.08
N ALA A 60 21.30 -11.88 22.02
CA ALA A 60 20.72 -10.94 22.99
C ALA A 60 19.21 -10.78 22.79
N ILE A 61 18.75 -10.78 21.53
CA ILE A 61 17.33 -10.70 21.17
C ILE A 61 16.62 -11.97 21.63
N ARG A 62 17.18 -13.14 21.33
CA ARG A 62 16.68 -14.46 21.74
C ARG A 62 16.54 -14.55 23.26
N ALA A 63 17.59 -14.17 24.00
CA ALA A 63 17.56 -14.16 25.45
C ALA A 63 16.43 -13.28 26.01
N ARG A 64 16.16 -12.12 25.38
CA ARG A 64 15.05 -11.26 25.77
C ARG A 64 13.68 -11.83 25.45
N VAL A 65 13.51 -12.47 24.29
CA VAL A 65 12.22 -13.07 23.91
C VAL A 65 11.87 -14.23 24.86
N VAL A 66 12.81 -15.13 25.14
CA VAL A 66 12.61 -16.22 26.12
C VAL A 66 12.28 -15.65 27.49
N GLN A 67 12.99 -14.61 27.94
CA GLN A 67 12.77 -14.00 29.25
C GLN A 67 11.37 -13.37 29.39
N ILE A 68 10.85 -12.73 28.35
CA ILE A 68 9.59 -11.95 28.42
C ILE A 68 8.37 -12.80 28.09
N PHE A 69 8.47 -13.67 27.08
CA PHE A 69 7.33 -14.36 26.48
C PHE A 69 7.33 -15.88 26.71
N ASP A 70 8.40 -16.45 27.24
CA ASP A 70 8.55 -17.90 27.49
C ASP A 70 8.30 -18.76 26.23
N TYR A 71 8.67 -18.24 25.06
CA TYR A 71 8.53 -18.94 23.78
C TYR A 71 9.68 -19.92 23.54
N ASP A 72 9.36 -21.16 23.11
CA ASP A 72 10.36 -22.09 22.58
C ASP A 72 10.74 -21.69 21.16
N ILE A 73 11.89 -21.04 21.04
CA ILE A 73 12.44 -20.53 19.77
C ILE A 73 13.76 -21.20 19.40
N SER A 74 14.09 -22.33 20.02
CA SER A 74 15.42 -22.98 19.97
C SER A 74 15.98 -23.19 18.55
N ASN A 75 15.12 -23.50 17.59
CA ASN A 75 15.48 -23.74 16.17
C ASN A 75 15.00 -22.64 15.21
N GLU A 76 14.52 -21.52 15.72
CA GLU A 76 13.97 -20.42 14.92
C GLU A 76 14.98 -19.29 14.73
N CYS A 77 14.96 -18.61 13.58
CA CYS A 77 15.73 -17.40 13.37
C CYS A 77 15.01 -16.20 14.00
N VAL A 78 15.69 -15.47 14.88
CA VAL A 78 15.07 -14.36 15.63
C VAL A 78 15.72 -13.04 15.27
N THR A 79 14.92 -12.12 14.73
CA THR A 79 15.34 -10.76 14.42
C THR A 79 14.44 -9.77 15.15
N GLY A 80 15.03 -8.72 15.71
CA GLY A 80 14.31 -7.73 16.47
C GLY A 80 15.20 -6.59 16.94
N HIS A 81 14.62 -5.71 17.74
CA HIS A 81 15.32 -4.57 18.33
C HIS A 81 15.03 -4.54 19.82
N LEU A 82 16.08 -4.59 20.63
CA LEU A 82 16.01 -4.65 22.09
C LEU A 82 15.46 -3.36 22.69
N ASN A 83 15.84 -2.22 22.11
CA ASN A 83 15.37 -0.91 22.56
C ASN A 83 15.17 0.03 21.38
N ILE A 84 13.91 0.26 21.03
CA ILE A 84 13.52 1.11 19.92
C ILE A 84 13.83 2.61 20.12
N ILE A 85 13.96 3.07 21.38
CA ILE A 85 14.26 4.47 21.71
C ILE A 85 15.77 4.72 21.70
N ALA A 86 16.56 3.80 22.27
CA ALA A 86 18.00 3.90 22.33
C ALA A 86 18.66 3.70 20.95
N ASN A 87 18.07 2.84 20.11
CA ASN A 87 18.54 2.64 18.74
C ASN A 87 18.03 3.75 17.81
N TRP A 88 18.84 4.80 17.63
CA TRP A 88 18.47 5.98 16.83
C TRP A 88 18.04 5.64 15.39
N ARG A 89 18.55 4.54 14.81
CA ARG A 89 18.21 4.10 13.45
C ARG A 89 16.76 3.64 13.36
N ILE A 90 16.30 2.94 14.40
CA ILE A 90 14.92 2.44 14.52
C ILE A 90 14.00 3.57 14.93
N LEU A 91 14.41 4.42 15.86
CA LEU A 91 13.68 5.62 16.23
C LEU A 91 13.45 6.52 15.00
N TYR A 92 14.48 6.77 14.19
CA TYR A 92 14.37 7.52 12.94
C TYR A 92 13.29 6.91 12.02
N ALA A 93 13.29 5.59 11.85
CA ALA A 93 12.30 4.92 11.02
C ALA A 93 10.86 5.09 11.54
N ILE A 94 10.65 4.94 12.85
CA ILE A 94 9.34 5.11 13.49
C ILE A 94 8.86 6.55 13.33
N LEU A 95 9.73 7.53 13.58
CA LEU A 95 9.40 8.96 13.46
C LEU A 95 9.13 9.36 12.00
N HIS A 96 9.94 8.89 11.05
CA HIS A 96 9.75 9.15 9.62
C HIS A 96 8.44 8.55 9.08
N MET A 97 7.94 7.47 9.69
CA MET A 97 6.64 6.88 9.34
C MET A 97 5.45 7.59 9.98
N SER A 98 5.58 7.94 11.27
CA SER A 98 4.46 8.42 12.07
C SER A 98 4.26 9.93 11.97
N LEU A 99 5.33 10.73 12.06
CA LEU A 99 5.22 12.19 12.10
C LEU A 99 4.67 12.78 10.80
N PRO A 100 5.12 12.35 9.60
CA PRO A 100 4.59 12.90 8.35
C PRO A 100 3.19 12.41 8.02
N PHE A 101 2.70 11.35 8.67
CA PHE A 101 1.42 10.72 8.33
C PHE A 101 0.25 11.71 8.44
N ILE A 102 0.08 12.33 9.60
CA ILE A 102 -1.01 13.29 9.86
C ILE A 102 -0.97 14.49 8.91
N PRO A 103 0.15 15.22 8.74
CA PRO A 103 0.19 16.36 7.84
C PRO A 103 -0.02 15.96 6.38
N VAL A 104 0.60 14.86 5.92
CA VAL A 104 0.42 14.39 4.54
C VAL A 104 -1.03 14.00 4.27
N TYR A 105 -1.65 13.23 5.18
CA TYR A 105 -3.05 12.84 5.05
C TYR A 105 -3.99 14.05 5.03
N THR A 106 -3.75 15.03 5.91
CA THR A 106 -4.51 16.28 5.94
C THR A 106 -4.38 17.05 4.63
N THR A 107 -3.16 17.17 4.09
CA THR A 107 -2.93 17.81 2.79
C THR A 107 -3.66 17.08 1.66
N ILE A 108 -3.69 15.75 1.66
CA ILE A 108 -4.44 14.95 0.67
C ILE A 108 -5.95 15.28 0.73
N LEU A 109 -6.54 15.37 1.92
CA LEU A 109 -7.97 15.71 2.07
C LEU A 109 -8.28 17.14 1.59
N ILE A 110 -7.39 18.09 1.87
CA ILE A 110 -7.51 19.48 1.38
C ILE A 110 -7.42 19.49 -0.15
N LEU A 111 -6.38 18.88 -0.73
CA LEU A 111 -6.19 18.82 -2.19
C LEU A 111 -7.36 18.14 -2.88
N ARG A 112 -7.92 17.07 -2.31
CA ARG A 112 -9.13 16.42 -2.82
C ARG A 112 -10.29 17.41 -2.95
N THR A 113 -10.54 18.17 -1.88
CA THR A 113 -11.64 19.15 -1.85
C THR A 113 -11.39 20.28 -2.85
N SER A 114 -10.15 20.76 -2.95
CA SER A 114 -9.75 21.78 -3.91
C SER A 114 -9.89 21.31 -5.36
N ILE A 115 -9.53 20.06 -5.66
CA ILE A 115 -9.71 19.46 -6.99
C ILE A 115 -11.20 19.35 -7.34
N LEU A 116 -12.05 18.89 -6.40
CA LEU A 116 -13.50 18.80 -6.62
C LEU A 116 -14.10 20.16 -6.98
N LYS A 117 -13.74 21.20 -6.22
CA LYS A 117 -14.20 22.57 -6.46
C LYS A 117 -13.70 23.11 -7.80
N ALA A 118 -12.41 22.92 -8.10
CA ALA A 118 -11.83 23.35 -9.37
C ALA A 118 -12.50 22.67 -10.58
N LEU A 119 -12.83 21.38 -10.46
CA LEU A 119 -13.51 20.63 -11.51
C LEU A 119 -14.97 21.09 -11.73
N GLN A 120 -15.65 21.53 -10.67
CA GLN A 120 -17.01 22.09 -10.76
C GLN A 120 -17.02 23.49 -11.38
N GLY A 121 -16.01 24.32 -11.09
CA GLY A 121 -15.89 25.68 -11.61
C GLY A 121 -15.31 25.79 -13.03
N ALA A 122 -14.63 24.75 -13.54
CA ALA A 122 -14.00 24.77 -14.85
C ALA A 122 -15.02 24.63 -16.00
N GLN A 123 -15.68 25.73 -16.38
CA GLN A 123 -16.60 25.76 -17.55
C GLN A 123 -15.88 25.57 -18.89
N ALA A 124 -14.59 25.87 -18.98
CA ALA A 124 -13.79 25.75 -20.21
C ALA A 124 -13.27 24.33 -20.51
N MET A 125 -13.52 23.35 -19.62
CA MET A 125 -12.98 22.00 -19.78
C MET A 125 -13.92 21.13 -20.61
N SER A 126 -13.39 20.47 -21.65
CA SER A 126 -14.18 19.56 -22.48
C SER A 126 -14.86 18.47 -21.64
N GLU A 127 -16.06 18.04 -22.03
CA GLU A 127 -16.81 17.02 -21.29
C GLU A 127 -16.05 15.68 -21.19
N LYS A 128 -15.23 15.36 -22.20
CA LYS A 128 -14.32 14.22 -22.20
C LYS A 128 -13.24 14.36 -21.12
N SER A 129 -12.56 15.51 -21.04
CA SER A 129 -11.58 15.79 -19.99
C SER A 129 -12.23 15.76 -18.60
N ARG A 130 -13.43 16.34 -18.46
CA ARG A 130 -14.18 16.36 -17.20
C ARG A 130 -14.51 14.96 -16.69
N ARG A 131 -14.98 14.08 -17.58
CA ARG A 131 -15.22 12.67 -17.25
C ARG A 131 -13.94 11.94 -16.85
N LEU A 132 -12.83 12.15 -17.56
CA LEU A 132 -11.54 11.54 -17.23
C LEU A 132 -11.06 11.99 -15.84
N HIS A 133 -11.06 13.30 -15.56
CA HIS A 133 -10.69 13.84 -14.25
C HIS A 133 -11.61 13.33 -13.13
N SER A 134 -12.92 13.24 -13.36
CA SER A 134 -13.89 12.71 -12.39
C SER A 134 -13.66 11.22 -12.08
N GLN A 135 -13.43 10.39 -13.10
CA GLN A 135 -13.12 8.97 -12.91
C GLN A 135 -11.81 8.78 -12.14
N LEU A 136 -10.79 9.55 -12.50
CA LEU A 136 -9.50 9.57 -11.83
C LEU A 136 -9.63 10.02 -10.36
N LEU A 137 -10.51 10.97 -10.07
CA LEU A 137 -10.77 11.47 -8.71
C LEU A 137 -11.56 10.48 -7.86
N LYS A 138 -12.45 9.69 -8.48
CA LYS A 138 -13.15 8.60 -7.80
C LYS A 138 -12.16 7.54 -7.33
N ALA A 139 -11.29 7.06 -8.23
CA ALA A 139 -10.23 6.10 -7.87
C ALA A 139 -9.32 6.64 -6.74
N LEU A 140 -8.97 7.93 -6.78
CA LEU A 140 -8.19 8.57 -5.72
C LEU A 140 -8.92 8.71 -4.40
N THR A 141 -10.23 8.95 -4.42
CA THR A 141 -11.03 8.98 -3.19
C THR A 141 -10.95 7.63 -2.49
N TYR A 142 -10.94 6.54 -3.26
CA TYR A 142 -10.69 5.21 -2.70
C TYR A 142 -9.27 5.02 -2.21
N GLN A 143 -8.27 5.51 -2.95
CA GLN A 143 -6.89 5.52 -2.46
C GLN A 143 -6.71 6.37 -1.19
N ALA A 144 -7.52 7.41 -0.98
CA ALA A 144 -7.53 8.21 0.25
C ALA A 144 -8.11 7.47 1.47
N PHE A 145 -8.83 6.35 1.28
CA PHE A 145 -9.21 5.47 2.40
C PHE A 145 -8.10 4.49 2.78
N ILE A 146 -7.14 4.19 1.89
CA ILE A 146 -6.04 3.26 2.18
C ILE A 146 -5.17 3.77 3.36
N PRO A 147 -4.85 5.08 3.48
CA PRO A 147 -4.19 5.64 4.66
C PRO A 147 -4.93 5.38 5.98
N LEU A 148 -6.24 5.15 6.00
CA LEU A 148 -6.95 4.83 7.24
C LEU A 148 -6.50 3.48 7.81
N PHE A 149 -6.23 2.49 6.95
CA PHE A 149 -5.66 1.21 7.41
C PHE A 149 -4.27 1.42 8.00
N PHE A 150 -3.46 2.30 7.41
CA PHE A 150 -2.16 2.66 7.99
C PHE A 150 -2.30 3.35 9.35
N SER A 151 -3.30 4.23 9.51
CA SER A 151 -3.57 4.87 10.81
C SER A 151 -3.98 3.86 11.88
N LEU A 152 -4.78 2.86 11.53
CA LEU A 152 -5.17 1.79 12.44
C LEU A 152 -3.96 0.96 12.88
N ALA A 153 -3.06 0.65 11.94
CA ALA A 153 -1.82 -0.04 12.26
C ALA A 153 -0.87 0.78 13.16
N LEU A 154 -0.79 2.10 12.95
CA LEU A 154 -0.03 2.98 13.84
C LEU A 154 -0.62 2.96 15.26
N ILE A 155 -1.95 3.01 15.37
CA ILE A 155 -2.64 2.95 16.67
C ILE A 155 -2.34 1.64 17.39
N THR A 156 -2.52 0.49 16.72
CA THR A 156 -2.24 -0.81 17.34
C THR A 156 -0.76 -0.96 17.71
N TYR A 157 0.14 -0.42 16.88
CA TYR A 157 1.58 -0.39 17.18
C TYR A 157 1.89 0.41 18.44
N PHE A 158 1.39 1.66 18.55
CA PHE A 158 1.63 2.49 19.74
C PHE A 158 0.97 1.91 21.00
N LEU A 159 -0.22 1.32 20.89
CA LEU A 159 -0.88 0.64 22.02
C LEU A 159 -0.02 -0.51 22.57
N GLY A 160 0.60 -1.28 21.69
CA GLY A 160 1.55 -2.33 22.07
C GLY A 160 2.84 -1.77 22.66
N GLN A 161 3.42 -0.72 22.05
CA GLN A 161 4.69 -0.13 22.51
C GLN A 161 4.58 0.57 23.87
N PHE A 162 3.44 1.19 24.19
CA PHE A 162 3.20 1.77 25.52
C PHE A 162 2.72 0.74 26.55
N SER A 163 2.68 -0.55 26.18
CA SER A 163 2.23 -1.66 27.04
C SER A 163 0.84 -1.44 27.65
N ILE A 164 -0.03 -0.70 26.95
CA ILE A 164 -1.43 -0.45 27.37
C ILE A 164 -2.23 -1.74 27.24
N ILE A 165 -1.95 -2.52 26.19
CA ILE A 165 -2.52 -3.85 25.94
C ILE A 165 -1.38 -4.76 25.49
N ASN A 166 -1.08 -5.81 26.26
CA ASN A 166 -0.07 -6.82 25.91
C ASN A 166 -0.79 -8.12 25.59
N HIS A 167 -1.06 -8.35 24.30
CA HIS A 167 -1.67 -9.59 23.82
C HIS A 167 -1.06 -9.96 22.47
N PRO A 168 -0.66 -11.23 22.23
CA PRO A 168 -0.01 -11.64 20.99
C PRO A 168 -0.80 -11.25 19.73
N VAL A 169 -2.13 -11.37 19.77
CA VAL A 169 -3.01 -10.95 18.66
C VAL A 169 -2.83 -9.46 18.31
N LEU A 170 -2.62 -8.59 19.30
CA LEU A 170 -2.41 -7.17 19.05
C LEU A 170 -1.07 -6.93 18.34
N GLU A 171 -0.01 -7.63 18.73
CA GLU A 171 1.31 -7.53 18.10
C GLU A 171 1.26 -7.94 16.62
N TYR A 172 0.61 -9.06 16.32
CA TYR A 172 0.42 -9.51 14.93
C TYR A 172 -0.51 -8.59 14.14
N SER A 173 -1.50 -7.96 14.79
CA SER A 173 -2.49 -7.12 14.11
C SER A 173 -1.86 -5.95 13.36
N SER A 174 -0.85 -5.28 13.91
CA SER A 174 -0.17 -4.15 13.25
C SER A 174 0.42 -4.57 11.91
N TYR A 175 1.08 -5.73 11.87
CA TYR A 175 1.70 -6.26 10.65
C TYR A 175 0.65 -6.75 9.64
N ILE A 176 -0.40 -7.43 10.10
CA ILE A 176 -1.49 -7.92 9.26
C ILE A 176 -2.18 -6.74 8.57
N ILE A 177 -2.55 -5.70 9.31
CA ILE A 177 -3.24 -4.51 8.78
C ILE A 177 -2.37 -3.82 7.72
N VAL A 178 -1.08 -3.64 8.00
CA VAL A 178 -0.13 -3.05 7.06
C VAL A 178 0.02 -3.92 5.80
N GLY A 179 0.01 -5.24 5.95
CA GLY A 179 0.10 -6.20 4.85
C GLY A 179 -1.04 -6.12 3.83
N PHE A 180 -2.22 -5.62 4.22
CA PHE A 180 -3.33 -5.43 3.28
C PHE A 180 -3.17 -4.22 2.35
N ILE A 181 -2.41 -3.20 2.75
CA ILE A 181 -2.20 -1.98 1.96
C ILE A 181 -1.67 -2.27 0.53
N PRO A 182 -0.61 -3.07 0.33
CA PRO A 182 -0.13 -3.39 -1.02
C PRO A 182 -1.10 -4.23 -1.85
N VAL A 183 -2.08 -4.90 -1.22
CA VAL A 183 -3.16 -5.64 -1.91
C VAL A 183 -4.29 -4.70 -2.33
N LEU A 184 -4.66 -3.75 -1.46
CA LEU A 184 -5.74 -2.78 -1.74
C LEU A 184 -5.39 -1.82 -2.88
N SER A 185 -4.12 -1.44 -3.03
CA SER A 185 -3.66 -0.52 -4.09
C SER A 185 -3.93 -1.03 -5.54
N PRO A 186 -3.50 -2.25 -5.94
CA PRO A 186 -3.82 -2.80 -7.25
C PRO A 186 -5.30 -3.14 -7.40
N LEU A 187 -5.96 -3.65 -6.35
CA LEU A 187 -7.40 -3.96 -6.40
C LEU A 187 -8.26 -2.73 -6.67
N THR A 188 -7.98 -1.61 -5.98
CA THR A 188 -8.66 -0.34 -6.26
C THR A 188 -8.39 0.13 -7.69
N SER A 189 -7.17 -0.04 -8.19
CA SER A 189 -6.84 0.29 -9.59
C SER A 189 -7.62 -0.56 -10.58
N PHE A 190 -7.66 -1.88 -10.41
CA PHE A 190 -8.43 -2.79 -11.27
C PHE A 190 -9.93 -2.53 -11.23
N TYR A 191 -10.49 -2.21 -10.07
CA TYR A 191 -11.93 -2.03 -9.91
C TYR A 191 -12.42 -0.64 -10.38
N PHE A 192 -11.62 0.43 -10.26
CA PHE A 192 -12.09 1.79 -10.56
C PHE A 192 -11.62 2.35 -11.90
N ILE A 193 -10.53 1.84 -12.48
CA ILE A 193 -9.99 2.35 -13.75
C ILE A 193 -10.59 1.54 -14.90
N ARG A 194 -11.44 2.19 -15.69
CA ARG A 194 -12.22 1.58 -16.78
C ARG A 194 -11.36 0.74 -17.76
N PRO A 195 -10.21 1.22 -18.28
CA PRO A 195 -9.34 0.40 -19.13
C PRO A 195 -8.88 -0.90 -18.47
N TYR A 196 -8.59 -0.88 -17.17
CA TYR A 196 -8.17 -2.08 -16.45
C TYR A 196 -9.31 -3.06 -16.24
N ARG A 197 -10.51 -2.58 -15.90
CA ARG A 197 -11.72 -3.42 -15.82
C ARG A 197 -12.01 -4.12 -17.14
N GLU A 198 -12.03 -3.36 -18.23
CA GLU A 198 -12.31 -3.89 -19.56
C GLU A 198 -11.27 -4.95 -19.98
N TRP A 199 -10.02 -4.79 -19.55
CA TRP A 199 -8.98 -5.80 -19.77
C TRP A 199 -9.19 -7.06 -18.93
N VAL A 200 -9.54 -6.92 -17.64
CA VAL A 200 -9.82 -8.06 -16.73
C VAL A 200 -11.04 -8.85 -17.21
N ASP A 201 -12.12 -8.16 -17.58
CA ASP A 201 -13.35 -8.80 -18.08
C ASP A 201 -13.09 -9.58 -19.38
N LYS A 202 -12.28 -9.01 -20.28
CA LYS A 202 -11.95 -9.63 -21.57
C LYS A 202 -10.96 -10.80 -21.46
N ASN A 203 -9.95 -10.71 -20.61
CA ASN A 203 -8.85 -11.69 -20.58
C ASN A 203 -8.94 -12.69 -19.42
N LEU A 204 -9.41 -12.27 -18.25
CA LEU A 204 -9.47 -13.14 -17.08
C LEU A 204 -10.80 -13.87 -16.99
N ILE A 205 -11.92 -13.14 -17.06
CA ILE A 205 -13.27 -13.72 -16.87
C ILE A 205 -13.69 -14.57 -18.07
N ARG A 206 -13.45 -14.10 -19.31
CA ARG A 206 -13.72 -14.92 -20.51
C ARG A 206 -12.81 -16.14 -20.60
N SER A 207 -11.53 -16.04 -20.26
CA SER A 207 -10.61 -17.19 -20.24
C SER A 207 -11.06 -18.28 -19.24
N LEU A 208 -11.50 -17.87 -18.05
CA LEU A 208 -12.06 -18.79 -17.05
C LEU A 208 -13.39 -19.41 -17.49
N SER A 209 -14.21 -18.67 -18.25
CA SER A 209 -15.43 -19.19 -18.88
C SER A 209 -15.12 -20.21 -19.98
N THR A 210 -14.09 -19.98 -20.79
CA THR A 210 -13.65 -20.90 -21.86
C THR A 210 -12.96 -22.14 -21.28
N ALA A 211 -12.22 -22.01 -20.17
CA ALA A 211 -11.64 -23.15 -19.45
C ALA A 211 -12.70 -24.06 -18.81
N LYS A 212 -13.84 -23.50 -18.36
CA LYS A 212 -15.01 -24.29 -17.91
C LYS A 212 -15.76 -25.01 -19.06
N THR A 213 -15.46 -24.70 -20.31
CA THR A 213 -16.09 -25.32 -21.50
C THR A 213 -15.20 -26.36 -22.20
N PHE A 214 -14.16 -26.88 -21.54
CA PHE A 214 -13.54 -28.13 -22.00
C PHE A 214 -14.57 -29.27 -21.85
N PRO A 215 -14.97 -29.96 -22.93
CA PRO A 215 -16.06 -30.91 -22.88
C PRO A 215 -15.64 -32.16 -22.09
N THR A 216 -16.40 -32.49 -21.06
CA THR A 216 -16.46 -33.84 -20.46
C THR A 216 -16.95 -34.91 -21.45
N SER A 217 -17.14 -34.58 -22.74
CA SER A 217 -17.69 -35.48 -23.75
C SER A 217 -16.66 -36.40 -24.42
N VAL A 218 -15.38 -36.36 -24.05
CA VAL A 218 -14.36 -37.25 -24.63
C VAL A 218 -14.07 -38.49 -23.76
N MET A 219 -14.60 -38.57 -22.53
CA MET A 219 -14.46 -39.79 -21.69
C MET A 219 -15.66 -40.74 -21.75
N ALA A 220 -16.80 -40.34 -22.32
CA ALA A 220 -18.00 -41.18 -22.37
C ALA A 220 -18.12 -42.07 -23.64
N SER A 221 -17.24 -41.91 -24.63
CA SER A 221 -17.32 -42.68 -25.90
C SER A 221 -16.34 -43.86 -25.97
N SER A 222 -15.56 -44.14 -24.92
CA SER A 222 -14.61 -45.26 -24.88
C SER A 222 -15.07 -46.47 -24.05
N GLU A 223 -16.22 -46.45 -23.38
CA GLU A 223 -16.67 -47.55 -22.51
C GLU A 223 -17.76 -48.46 -23.11
N VAL A 224 -18.22 -48.24 -24.35
CA VAL A 224 -19.32 -49.05 -24.94
C VAL A 224 -18.87 -49.98 -26.10
N SER A 225 -17.56 -50.15 -26.32
CA SER A 225 -17.04 -51.01 -27.41
C SER A 225 -16.09 -52.13 -26.95
N GLN A 226 -16.05 -52.48 -25.67
CA GLN A 226 -15.35 -53.68 -25.20
C GLN A 226 -16.18 -54.37 -24.11
N HIS A 227 -16.41 -55.68 -24.27
CA HIS A 227 -17.29 -56.59 -23.52
C HIS A 227 -18.72 -56.65 -24.10
N PHE A 228 -19.05 -57.60 -25.00
CA PHE A 228 -19.21 -59.05 -24.78
C PHE A 228 -19.97 -59.38 -23.50
#